data_AF-A0A538JRK6-F1
#
_entry.id   AF-A0A538JRK6-F1
#
_cell.length_a   1.000
_cell.length_b   1.000
_cell.length_c   1.000
_cell.angle_alpha   90.00
_cell.angle_beta   90.00
_cell.angle_gamma   90.00
#
_symmetry.space_group_name_H-M   'P 1'
#
loop_
_entity.id
_entity.type
_entity.pdbx_description
1 polymer ?
#
loop_
_entity_poly.entity_id
_entity_poly.type
_entity_poly.pdbx_seq_one_letter_code
_entity_poly.pdbx_strand_id
1 'polypeptide(L)'
;MKLVAGCVTSLAAVLLPSAGFAAEFDVQPGGNDVIDARGREGTGEGPGAIRRRVVRVSFDPNDPRNDPANYLMDVQLRFDATLGGSCVQVGQRFVLGAGNSRAALDAEARVLRLLRNYPLCSGSAPVPPRLSAGAVALALWRDQVKLPPPAPRIAPGWGIVGKEAYLEIGGEREPGTWTFNALGYTITITPHSRYEVDWGDGSFAHGLTSQGGAWPTGEIRHPYQADGAYRVTVRQQWTATWNATNGEQGAIEEGLQTVGTLDFPVRELQAVRER
;
A
#
# COMPACT_ATOMS: atom_id res chain seq x y z
N MET A 1 43.81 -51.91 45.77
CA MET A 1 44.99 -51.92 44.87
C MET A 1 44.84 -50.76 43.88
N LYS A 2 45.96 -50.10 43.61
CA LYS A 2 46.23 -48.91 42.78
C LYS A 2 45.45 -48.74 41.44
N LEU A 3 45.20 -47.46 41.09
CA LEU A 3 45.41 -46.72 39.81
C LEU A 3 44.92 -47.33 38.46
N VAL A 4 44.56 -46.60 37.39
CA VAL A 4 44.34 -45.17 37.04
C VAL A 4 43.76 -45.10 35.61
N ALA A 5 42.99 -44.03 35.36
CA ALA A 5 42.73 -43.23 34.14
C ALA A 5 42.46 -43.84 32.74
N GLY A 6 41.49 -43.19 32.08
CA GLY A 6 41.37 -43.03 30.63
C GLY A 6 40.21 -42.09 30.29
N CYS A 7 40.51 -40.91 29.75
CA CYS A 7 39.67 -39.72 29.59
C CYS A 7 38.90 -39.70 28.25
N VAL A 8 37.83 -38.87 28.17
CA VAL A 8 37.51 -37.85 27.13
C VAL A 8 36.00 -37.79 26.75
N THR A 9 35.33 -36.82 27.38
CA THR A 9 34.28 -35.84 26.95
C THR A 9 33.36 -36.10 25.74
N SER A 10 32.05 -35.88 25.93
CA SER A 10 31.39 -34.59 25.56
C SER A 10 29.88 -34.50 25.89
N LEU A 11 29.53 -33.28 26.31
CA LEU A 11 28.25 -32.53 26.32
C LEU A 11 27.04 -33.05 27.13
N ALA A 12 26.75 -32.32 28.21
CA ALA A 12 25.57 -32.43 29.06
C ALA A 12 24.47 -31.43 28.64
N ALA A 13 23.22 -31.88 28.70
CA ALA A 13 22.01 -31.08 28.68
C ALA A 13 21.55 -30.78 30.12
N VAL A 14 21.08 -29.56 30.43
CA VAL A 14 20.20 -29.31 31.60
C VAL A 14 19.25 -28.13 31.33
N LEU A 15 17.94 -28.41 31.37
CA LEU A 15 16.80 -27.50 31.56
C LEU A 15 16.81 -26.89 32.97
N LEU A 16 16.35 -25.64 33.17
CA LEU A 16 15.80 -25.10 34.45
C LEU A 16 15.08 -23.74 34.20
N PRO A 17 14.28 -23.17 35.15
CA PRO A 17 12.88 -22.78 34.94
C PRO A 17 12.57 -21.27 35.01
N SER A 18 11.31 -20.93 34.75
CA SER A 18 10.68 -19.59 34.81
C SER A 18 10.74 -18.92 36.19
N ALA A 19 11.21 -17.67 36.23
CA ALA A 19 10.95 -16.71 37.31
C ALA A 19 10.17 -15.51 36.75
N GLY A 20 9.00 -15.23 37.32
CA GLY A 20 8.16 -14.10 36.95
C GLY A 20 8.76 -12.78 37.42
N PHE A 21 8.83 -11.79 36.51
CA PHE A 21 9.17 -10.41 36.82
C PHE A 21 7.87 -9.59 36.82
N ALA A 22 7.46 -9.10 37.99
CA ALA A 22 6.49 -8.02 38.10
C ALA A 22 7.24 -6.69 37.94
N ALA A 23 7.08 -6.04 36.79
CA ALA A 23 7.52 -4.66 36.60
C ALA A 23 6.33 -3.75 36.94
N GLU A 24 6.43 -3.01 38.04
CA GLU A 24 5.48 -1.97 38.40
C GLU A 24 5.87 -0.69 37.65
N PHE A 25 5.08 -0.30 36.65
CA PHE A 25 5.30 0.89 35.85
C PHE A 25 4.55 2.06 36.48
N ASP A 26 5.28 3.00 37.08
CA ASP A 26 4.71 4.25 37.58
C ASP A 26 4.84 5.33 36.49
N VAL A 27 3.71 5.75 35.91
CA VAL A 27 3.64 6.76 34.85
C VAL A 27 3.23 8.09 35.45
N GLN A 28 4.18 9.01 35.62
CA GLN A 28 3.87 10.38 36.04
C GLN A 28 3.64 11.28 34.80
N PRO A 29 2.50 11.98 34.69
CA PRO A 29 2.26 12.91 33.60
C PRO A 29 2.90 14.26 33.93
N GLY A 30 3.94 14.64 33.20
CA GLY A 30 4.55 15.96 33.29
C GLY A 30 5.33 16.31 32.03
N GLY A 31 4.78 17.27 31.26
CA GLY A 31 5.46 18.15 30.30
C GLY A 31 6.55 17.55 29.40
N ASN A 32 6.21 17.38 28.13
CA ASN A 32 7.09 17.01 27.00
C ASN A 32 7.69 15.59 27.11
N ASP A 33 6.93 14.61 26.59
CA ASP A 33 7.35 13.33 26.00
C ASP A 33 8.61 12.66 26.57
N VAL A 34 8.63 12.42 27.88
CA VAL A 34 9.57 11.47 28.50
C VAL A 34 8.77 10.47 29.34
N ILE A 35 8.58 9.27 28.81
CA ILE A 35 8.11 8.12 29.60
C ILE A 35 9.33 7.58 30.36
N ASP A 36 9.40 7.87 31.66
CA ASP A 36 10.49 7.42 32.53
C ASP A 36 10.20 5.99 33.05
N ALA A 37 10.57 4.97 32.27
CA ALA A 37 10.41 3.57 32.69
C ALA A 37 11.50 3.17 33.70
N ARG A 38 11.13 3.04 34.98
CA ARG A 38 12.04 2.65 36.07
C ARG A 38 12.10 1.13 36.24
N GLY A 39 13.10 0.48 35.65
CA GLY A 39 13.42 -0.93 35.91
C GLY A 39 14.41 -1.11 37.07
N ARG A 40 14.16 -2.06 37.97
CA ARG A 40 15.08 -2.44 39.07
C ARG A 40 15.84 -3.70 38.69
N GLU A 41 17.07 -3.56 38.20
CA GLU A 41 17.93 -4.71 37.90
C GLU A 41 18.76 -5.05 39.15
N GLY A 42 18.46 -6.18 39.78
CA GLY A 42 19.27 -6.74 40.87
C GLY A 42 20.25 -7.76 40.32
N THR A 43 21.45 -7.34 39.91
CA THR A 43 22.54 -8.29 39.71
C THR A 43 23.16 -8.59 41.07
N GLY A 44 23.12 -9.86 41.47
CA GLY A 44 23.80 -10.34 42.66
C GLY A 44 25.29 -10.01 42.64
N GLU A 45 25.81 -9.86 43.85
CA GLU A 45 27.23 -9.78 44.23
C GLU A 45 27.96 -8.43 44.02
N GLY A 46 28.01 -7.64 45.11
CA GLY A 46 28.97 -6.54 45.30
C GLY A 46 28.33 -5.22 45.75
N PRO A 47 28.96 -4.45 46.67
CA PRO A 47 28.34 -3.26 47.24
C PRO A 47 28.34 -2.09 46.25
N GLY A 48 27.13 -1.67 45.84
CA GLY A 48 26.77 -0.25 45.91
C GLY A 48 26.95 0.63 44.67
N ALA A 49 26.75 0.14 43.45
CA ALA A 49 26.57 1.03 42.29
C ALA A 49 25.23 0.78 41.59
N ILE A 50 24.19 1.51 42.01
CA ILE A 50 22.90 1.58 41.28
C ILE A 50 23.17 2.28 39.94
N ARG A 51 23.39 1.52 38.87
CA ARG A 51 23.45 2.08 37.53
C ARG A 51 22.04 2.35 37.04
N ARG A 52 21.58 3.60 37.22
CA ARG A 52 20.37 4.10 36.56
C ARG A 52 20.57 4.06 35.06
N ARG A 53 20.01 3.05 34.39
CA ARG A 53 19.90 3.05 32.93
C ARG A 53 18.62 3.80 32.56
N VAL A 54 18.73 5.10 32.36
CA VAL A 54 17.65 5.88 31.74
C VAL A 54 17.65 5.52 30.26
N VAL A 55 16.75 4.62 29.85
CA VAL A 55 16.52 4.37 28.43
C VAL A 55 15.65 5.52 27.93
N ARG A 56 16.27 6.54 27.35
CA ARG A 56 15.55 7.58 26.63
C ARG A 56 15.03 6.97 25.33
N VAL A 57 13.75 6.62 25.29
CA VAL A 57 13.06 6.34 24.04
C VAL A 57 12.76 7.71 23.41
N SER A 58 13.60 8.13 22.48
CA SER A 58 13.32 9.32 21.67
C SER A 58 12.19 8.98 20.71
N PHE A 59 11.04 9.62 20.86
CA PHE A 59 10.02 9.61 19.82
C PHE A 59 10.54 10.46 18.67
N ASP A 60 11.03 9.82 17.60
CA ASP A 60 11.34 10.53 16.36
C ASP A 60 10.04 10.65 15.55
N PRO A 61 9.43 11.85 15.44
CA PRO A 61 8.23 12.03 14.64
C PRO A 61 8.44 11.76 13.15
N ASN A 62 9.70 11.65 12.68
CA ASN A 62 10.03 11.27 11.31
C ASN A 62 10.38 9.78 11.15
N ASP A 63 10.36 8.96 12.22
CA ASP A 63 10.51 7.52 12.06
C ASP A 63 9.25 6.99 11.33
N PRO A 64 9.39 6.33 10.17
CA PRO A 64 8.25 5.77 9.44
C PRO A 64 7.44 4.74 10.26
N ARG A 65 8.02 4.18 11.33
CA ARG A 65 7.29 3.35 12.31
C ARG A 65 6.38 4.14 13.23
N ASN A 66 6.41 5.46 13.22
CA ASN A 66 5.47 6.29 13.96
C ASN A 66 4.37 6.86 13.07
N ASP A 67 4.43 6.59 11.75
CA ASP A 67 3.44 7.02 10.78
C ASP A 67 2.26 6.01 10.71
N PRO A 68 1.02 6.42 11.03
CA PRO A 68 -0.16 5.57 10.91
C PRO A 68 -0.39 5.06 9.48
N ALA A 69 0.15 5.72 8.44
CA ALA A 69 0.11 5.23 7.06
C ALA A 69 0.88 3.92 6.85
N ASN A 70 1.70 3.48 7.81
CA ASN A 70 2.51 2.26 7.73
C ASN A 70 2.01 1.12 8.65
N TYR A 71 0.78 1.22 9.16
CA TYR A 71 0.20 0.17 10.00
C TYR A 71 -1.05 -0.42 9.40
N LEU A 72 -1.16 -1.74 9.53
CA LEU A 72 -2.38 -2.49 9.28
C LEU A 72 -2.96 -2.97 10.60
N MET A 73 -4.23 -2.67 10.85
CA MET A 73 -4.93 -3.21 12.02
C MET A 73 -5.21 -4.70 11.81
N ASP A 74 -4.86 -5.52 12.81
CA ASP A 74 -5.31 -6.91 12.91
C ASP A 74 -6.43 -6.98 13.94
N VAL A 75 -7.55 -7.57 13.55
CA VAL A 75 -8.81 -7.50 14.30
C VAL A 75 -9.33 -8.90 14.52
N GLN A 76 -9.41 -9.31 15.78
CA GLN A 76 -9.84 -10.65 16.15
C GLN A 76 -10.91 -10.56 17.23
N LEU A 77 -11.97 -11.37 17.10
CA LEU A 77 -12.89 -11.61 18.19
C LEU A 77 -12.26 -12.66 19.11
N ARG A 78 -12.05 -12.33 20.39
CA ARG A 78 -11.52 -13.25 21.39
C ARG A 78 -12.48 -13.38 22.54
N PHE A 79 -12.41 -14.48 23.27
CA PHE A 79 -13.12 -14.61 24.54
C PHE A 79 -12.20 -14.11 25.66
N ASP A 80 -12.70 -13.19 26.48
CA ASP A 80 -12.00 -12.73 27.68
C ASP A 80 -12.79 -13.18 28.92
N ALA A 81 -12.14 -14.04 29.71
CA ALA A 81 -12.72 -14.59 30.93
C ALA A 81 -13.01 -13.49 31.98
N THR A 82 -12.29 -12.37 31.93
CA THR A 82 -12.46 -11.21 32.83
C THR A 82 -13.73 -10.43 32.51
N LEU A 83 -14.08 -10.36 31.22
CA LEU A 83 -15.30 -9.71 30.74
C LEU A 83 -16.51 -10.66 30.69
N GLY A 84 -16.27 -11.96 30.89
CA GLY A 84 -17.30 -13.00 30.83
C GLY A 84 -17.93 -13.16 29.45
N GLY A 85 -17.23 -12.75 28.38
CA GLY A 85 -17.82 -12.65 27.04
C GLY A 85 -16.80 -12.46 25.92
N SER A 86 -17.32 -12.32 24.70
CA SER A 86 -16.50 -12.00 23.53
C SER A 86 -16.11 -10.53 23.54
N CYS A 87 -14.85 -10.24 23.25
CA CYS A 87 -14.28 -8.91 23.11
C CYS A 87 -13.48 -8.79 21.81
N VAL A 88 -13.22 -7.55 21.39
CA VAL A 88 -12.42 -7.25 20.20
C VAL A 88 -10.97 -7.05 20.62
N GLN A 89 -10.08 -7.92 20.14
CA GLN A 89 -8.64 -7.73 20.25
C GLN A 89 -8.16 -6.98 19.00
N VAL A 90 -7.55 -5.81 19.21
CA VAL A 90 -6.93 -5.03 18.15
C VAL A 90 -5.41 -5.11 18.30
N GLY A 91 -4.74 -5.57 17.25
CA GLY A 91 -3.30 -5.50 17.08
C GLY A 91 -2.95 -4.53 15.95
N GLN A 92 -1.70 -4.08 15.92
CA GLN A 92 -1.14 -3.32 14.81
C GLN A 92 0.05 -4.08 14.24
N ARG A 93 0.08 -4.23 12.93
CA ARG A 93 1.20 -4.82 12.20
C ARG A 93 1.83 -3.73 11.34
N PHE A 94 3.12 -3.50 11.52
CA PHE A 94 3.88 -2.61 10.66
C PHE A 94 4.00 -3.21 9.26
N VAL A 95 3.46 -2.50 8.27
CA VAL A 95 3.56 -2.79 6.85
C VAL A 95 3.62 -1.46 6.12
N LEU A 96 4.76 -1.18 5.47
CA LEU A 96 5.00 0.08 4.78
C LEU A 96 3.88 0.37 3.77
N GLY A 97 3.29 1.58 3.85
CA GLY A 97 2.20 2.03 2.97
C GLY A 97 0.84 1.36 3.19
N ALA A 98 0.71 0.42 4.13
CA ALA A 98 -0.51 -0.37 4.28
C ALA A 98 -1.72 0.46 4.74
N GLY A 99 -1.52 1.59 5.43
CA GLY A 99 -2.59 2.48 5.87
C GLY A 99 -3.40 3.10 4.73
N ASN A 100 -2.85 3.11 3.51
CA ASN A 100 -3.52 3.60 2.30
C ASN A 100 -4.09 2.47 1.42
N SER A 101 -4.09 1.23 1.94
CA SER A 101 -4.53 0.05 1.20
C SER A 101 -5.98 -0.33 1.51
N ARG A 102 -6.58 -1.12 0.62
CA ARG A 102 -7.90 -1.73 0.85
C ARG A 102 -7.93 -2.54 2.13
N ALA A 103 -6.84 -3.23 2.46
CA ALA A 103 -6.75 -4.01 3.68
C ALA A 103 -6.87 -3.12 4.93
N ALA A 104 -6.30 -1.91 4.92
CA ALA A 104 -6.45 -0.98 6.03
C ALA A 104 -7.87 -0.45 6.15
N LEU A 105 -8.48 -0.03 5.03
CA LEU A 105 -9.89 0.39 5.03
C LEU A 105 -10.82 -0.72 5.57
N ASP A 106 -10.65 -1.96 5.09
CA ASP A 106 -11.46 -3.10 5.50
C ASP A 106 -11.23 -3.46 6.98
N ALA A 107 -9.98 -3.35 7.47
CA ALA A 107 -9.64 -3.61 8.86
C ALA A 107 -10.23 -2.54 9.79
N GLU A 108 -10.07 -1.25 9.48
CA GLU A 108 -10.63 -0.15 10.26
C GLU A 108 -12.16 -0.21 10.31
N ALA A 109 -12.80 -0.40 9.15
CA ALA A 109 -14.25 -0.55 9.07
C ALA A 109 -14.74 -1.76 9.88
N ARG A 110 -13.96 -2.85 9.90
CA ARG A 110 -14.26 -4.03 10.71
C ARG A 110 -14.14 -3.75 12.20
N VAL A 111 -13.08 -3.08 12.67
CA VAL A 111 -12.95 -2.71 14.10
C VAL A 111 -14.14 -1.86 14.52
N LEU A 112 -14.41 -0.77 13.79
CA LEU A 112 -15.49 0.16 14.12
C LEU A 112 -16.87 -0.51 14.11
N ARG A 113 -17.07 -1.54 13.29
CA ARG A 113 -18.30 -2.33 13.28
C ARG A 113 -18.38 -3.27 14.49
N LEU A 114 -17.31 -3.96 14.83
CA LEU A 114 -17.29 -4.90 15.97
C LEU A 114 -17.44 -4.18 17.31
N LEU A 115 -16.84 -3.00 17.44
CA LEU A 115 -16.95 -2.17 18.66
C LEU A 115 -18.35 -1.63 18.93
N ARG A 116 -19.29 -1.73 17.97
CA ARG A 116 -20.71 -1.44 18.24
C ARG A 116 -21.39 -2.51 19.09
N ASN A 117 -20.88 -3.74 19.05
CA ASN A 117 -21.52 -4.90 19.66
C ASN A 117 -20.67 -5.58 20.75
N TYR A 118 -19.35 -5.36 20.75
CA TYR A 118 -18.42 -6.03 21.66
C TYR A 118 -17.45 -5.02 22.29
N PRO A 119 -17.10 -5.19 23.59
CA PRO A 119 -16.10 -4.35 24.25
C PRO A 119 -14.68 -4.63 23.72
N LEU A 120 -13.73 -3.72 23.97
CA LEU A 120 -12.31 -3.94 23.72
C LEU A 120 -11.70 -4.92 24.72
N CYS A 121 -10.86 -5.85 24.25
CA CYS A 121 -10.07 -6.71 25.12
C CYS A 121 -8.96 -5.91 25.82
N SER A 122 -8.58 -6.34 27.02
CA SER A 122 -7.41 -5.77 27.72
C SER A 122 -6.12 -5.94 26.89
N GLY A 123 -5.28 -4.89 26.84
CA GLY A 123 -4.04 -4.90 26.06
C GLY A 123 -4.23 -4.73 24.55
N SER A 124 -5.42 -4.31 24.09
CA SER A 124 -5.64 -3.91 22.69
C SER A 124 -4.90 -2.62 22.36
N ALA A 125 -4.41 -2.52 21.11
CA ALA A 125 -3.86 -1.29 20.58
C ALA A 125 -4.92 -0.18 20.54
N PRO A 126 -4.52 1.11 20.59
CA PRO A 126 -5.44 2.22 20.44
C PRO A 126 -6.24 2.13 19.14
N VAL A 127 -7.56 2.27 19.25
CA VAL A 127 -8.47 2.28 18.09
C VAL A 127 -8.83 3.73 17.77
N PRO A 128 -8.72 4.17 16.51
CA PRO A 128 -9.16 5.50 16.14
C PRO A 128 -10.69 5.60 16.26
N PRO A 129 -11.23 6.76 16.71
CA PRO A 129 -12.68 6.94 16.89
C PRO A 129 -13.46 7.00 15.57
N ARG A 130 -12.76 7.12 14.44
CA ARG A 130 -13.31 7.17 13.08
C ARG A 130 -12.29 6.57 12.10
N LEU A 131 -12.69 6.40 10.85
CA LEU A 131 -11.78 6.00 9.77
C LEU A 131 -10.64 7.03 9.63
N SER A 132 -9.44 6.55 9.34
CA SER A 132 -8.25 7.37 9.05
C SER A 132 -8.43 8.15 7.75
N ALA A 133 -7.67 9.23 7.56
CA ALA A 133 -7.78 10.03 6.35
C ALA A 133 -7.40 9.22 5.10
N GLY A 134 -6.41 8.32 5.20
CA GLY A 134 -6.01 7.42 4.12
C GLY A 134 -7.11 6.42 3.73
N ALA A 135 -7.79 5.83 4.72
CA ALA A 135 -8.93 4.95 4.45
C ALA A 135 -10.07 5.70 3.73
N VAL A 136 -10.35 6.94 4.15
CA VAL A 136 -11.37 7.78 3.50
C VAL A 136 -10.93 8.20 2.10
N ALA A 137 -9.67 8.57 1.89
CA ALA A 137 -9.12 8.93 0.59
C ALA A 137 -9.25 7.77 -0.41
N LEU A 138 -8.93 6.55 0.02
CA LEU A 138 -9.08 5.35 -0.80
C LEU A 138 -10.55 5.08 -1.16
N ALA A 139 -11.47 5.21 -0.21
CA ALA A 139 -12.90 5.04 -0.47
C ALA A 139 -13.41 6.08 -1.49
N LEU A 140 -13.02 7.34 -1.34
CA LEU A 140 -13.37 8.42 -2.27
C LEU A 140 -12.80 8.20 -3.67
N TRP A 141 -11.52 7.81 -3.75
CA TRP A 141 -10.86 7.46 -5.01
C TRP A 141 -11.64 6.40 -5.78
N ARG A 142 -12.10 5.34 -5.09
CA ARG A 142 -12.80 4.23 -5.73
C ARG A 142 -14.24 4.55 -6.11
N ASP A 143 -14.96 5.24 -5.24
CA ASP A 143 -16.41 5.36 -5.38
C ASP A 143 -16.83 6.66 -6.08
N GLN A 144 -16.10 7.76 -5.83
CA GLN A 144 -16.49 9.10 -6.26
C GLN A 144 -15.71 9.61 -7.46
N VAL A 145 -14.43 9.25 -7.60
CA VAL A 145 -13.61 9.73 -8.71
C VAL A 145 -14.02 9.04 -10.02
N LYS A 146 -14.33 9.85 -11.04
CA LYS A 146 -14.68 9.41 -12.39
C LYS A 146 -13.57 9.84 -13.33
N LEU A 147 -12.86 8.85 -13.87
CA LEU A 147 -11.74 9.07 -14.77
C LEU A 147 -12.19 8.95 -16.23
N PRO A 148 -11.73 9.85 -17.11
CA PRO A 148 -12.07 9.80 -18.52
C PRO A 148 -11.36 8.61 -19.19
N PRO A 149 -12.02 7.91 -20.13
CA PRO A 149 -11.37 6.86 -20.90
C PRO A 149 -10.44 7.42 -21.97
N PRO A 150 -9.36 6.69 -22.33
CA PRO A 150 -8.54 7.04 -23.48
C PRO A 150 -9.34 6.86 -24.78
N ALA A 151 -8.99 7.63 -25.82
CA ALA A 151 -9.68 7.66 -27.10
C ALA A 151 -8.69 7.37 -28.25
N PRO A 152 -8.22 6.11 -28.39
CA PRO A 152 -7.15 5.79 -29.31
C PRO A 152 -7.55 6.04 -30.76
N ARG A 153 -6.65 6.64 -31.52
CA ARG A 153 -6.77 6.87 -32.96
C ARG A 153 -5.46 6.55 -33.67
N ILE A 154 -5.56 6.05 -34.89
CA ILE A 154 -4.44 5.86 -35.81
C ILE A 154 -4.90 6.43 -37.15
N ALA A 155 -4.30 7.51 -37.61
CA ALA A 155 -4.56 8.06 -38.95
C ALA A 155 -3.81 7.24 -40.01
N PRO A 156 -4.39 6.97 -41.20
CA PRO A 156 -5.67 7.45 -41.74
C PRO A 156 -6.91 6.57 -41.41
N GLY A 157 -6.85 5.74 -40.36
CA GLY A 157 -7.91 4.79 -40.01
C GLY A 157 -7.72 3.40 -40.63
N TRP A 158 -6.61 3.16 -41.30
CA TRP A 158 -6.18 1.87 -41.83
C TRP A 158 -4.65 1.82 -41.94
N GLY A 159 -4.09 0.61 -41.94
CA GLY A 159 -2.65 0.36 -42.00
C GLY A 159 -2.24 -0.42 -43.25
N ILE A 160 -0.94 -0.41 -43.53
CA ILE A 160 -0.32 -1.20 -44.60
C ILE A 160 0.62 -2.21 -43.95
N VAL A 161 0.58 -3.46 -44.41
CA VAL A 161 1.52 -4.49 -43.98
C VAL A 161 2.98 -4.00 -44.14
N GLY A 162 3.79 -4.20 -43.10
CA GLY A 162 5.20 -3.79 -43.07
C GLY A 162 5.43 -2.28 -42.95
N LYS A 163 4.39 -1.47 -42.73
CA LYS A 163 4.51 -0.04 -42.41
C LYS A 163 4.12 0.23 -40.96
N GLU A 164 4.79 1.21 -40.38
CA GLU A 164 4.53 1.67 -39.01
C GLU A 164 3.17 2.36 -38.92
N ALA A 165 2.31 1.85 -38.04
CA ALA A 165 1.13 2.54 -37.57
C ALA A 165 1.50 3.44 -36.39
N TYR A 166 1.09 4.71 -36.43
CA TYR A 166 1.39 5.70 -35.39
C TYR A 166 0.16 5.90 -34.52
N LEU A 167 0.27 5.52 -33.25
CA LEU A 167 -0.84 5.59 -32.31
C LEU A 167 -0.87 6.94 -31.60
N GLU A 168 -2.06 7.52 -31.56
CA GLU A 168 -2.41 8.66 -30.73
C GLU A 168 -3.46 8.20 -29.74
N ILE A 169 -3.11 8.13 -28.45
CA ILE A 169 -4.01 7.59 -27.42
C ILE A 169 -5.20 8.53 -27.17
N GLY A 170 -5.01 9.84 -27.34
CA GLY A 170 -6.04 10.84 -27.04
C GLY A 170 -6.52 10.79 -25.58
N GLY A 171 -7.60 11.52 -25.29
CA GLY A 171 -8.15 11.62 -23.94
C GLY A 171 -7.34 12.50 -22.99
N GLU A 172 -7.82 12.62 -21.76
CA GLU A 172 -7.18 13.42 -20.72
C GLU A 172 -6.13 12.59 -19.98
N ARG A 173 -4.87 13.07 -20.00
CA ARG A 173 -3.74 12.41 -19.33
C ARG A 173 -3.62 12.81 -17.86
N GLU A 174 -3.86 14.09 -17.61
CA GLU A 174 -3.69 14.74 -16.31
C GLU A 174 -5.03 15.40 -15.95
N PRO A 175 -6.00 14.61 -15.46
CA PRO A 175 -7.21 15.18 -14.92
C PRO A 175 -6.83 16.10 -13.76
N GLY A 176 -7.62 17.14 -13.58
CA GLY A 176 -7.48 18.01 -12.41
C GLY A 176 -7.58 17.24 -11.09
N THR A 177 -7.36 17.94 -9.99
CA THR A 177 -7.51 17.35 -8.66
C THR A 177 -8.99 17.30 -8.25
N TRP A 178 -9.33 16.32 -7.42
CA TRP A 178 -10.63 16.28 -6.73
C TRP A 178 -10.45 16.68 -5.29
N THR A 179 -11.34 17.54 -4.79
CA THR A 179 -11.40 17.90 -3.38
C THR A 179 -12.72 17.44 -2.80
N PHE A 180 -12.66 16.69 -1.70
CA PHE A 180 -13.81 16.15 -1.00
C PHE A 180 -13.81 16.58 0.46
N ASN A 181 -14.99 16.81 1.01
CA ASN A 181 -15.19 16.98 2.44
C ASN A 181 -15.93 15.76 2.97
N ALA A 182 -15.26 14.90 3.75
CA ALA A 182 -15.80 13.64 4.22
C ALA A 182 -15.30 13.29 5.63
N LEU A 183 -16.21 12.88 6.51
CA LEU A 183 -15.92 12.43 7.89
C LEU A 183 -15.06 13.41 8.72
N GLY A 184 -15.17 14.71 8.42
CA GLY A 184 -14.41 15.78 9.09
C GLY A 184 -13.00 15.99 8.56
N TYR A 185 -12.68 15.41 7.40
CA TYR A 185 -11.46 15.66 6.64
C TYR A 185 -11.80 16.41 5.35
N THR A 186 -10.91 17.31 4.93
CA THR A 186 -10.87 17.81 3.55
C THR A 186 -9.73 17.11 2.85
N ILE A 187 -10.05 16.28 1.85
CA ILE A 187 -9.09 15.42 1.16
C ILE A 187 -8.96 15.91 -0.27
N THR A 188 -7.72 16.17 -0.71
CA THR A 188 -7.42 16.42 -2.13
C THR A 188 -6.75 15.21 -2.72
N ILE A 189 -7.24 14.75 -3.87
CA ILE A 189 -6.72 13.60 -4.60
C ILE A 189 -6.18 14.08 -5.94
N THR A 190 -4.92 13.73 -6.22
CA THR A 190 -4.21 14.06 -7.45
C THR A 190 -3.92 12.77 -8.23
N PRO A 191 -4.56 12.55 -9.38
CA PRO A 191 -4.36 11.34 -10.19
C PRO A 191 -3.04 11.36 -10.96
N HIS A 192 -2.52 10.17 -11.25
CA HIS A 192 -1.37 9.93 -12.11
C HIS A 192 -1.67 8.77 -13.05
N SER A 193 -1.31 8.88 -14.33
CA SER A 193 -1.58 7.83 -15.32
C SER A 193 -0.35 7.24 -15.99
N ARG A 194 -0.49 5.98 -16.41
CA ARG A 194 0.39 5.27 -17.34
C ARG A 194 -0.47 4.50 -18.34
N TYR A 195 0.09 4.22 -19.52
CA TYR A 195 -0.60 3.49 -20.57
C TYR A 195 0.03 2.13 -20.85
N GLU A 196 -0.83 1.21 -21.22
CA GLU A 196 -0.49 -0.06 -21.84
C GLU A 196 -1.27 -0.18 -23.14
N VAL A 197 -0.64 -0.72 -24.17
CA VAL A 197 -1.22 -0.88 -25.50
C VAL A 197 -1.11 -2.34 -25.89
N ASP A 198 -2.24 -2.94 -26.22
CA ASP A 198 -2.35 -4.23 -26.91
C ASP A 198 -2.72 -3.93 -28.36
N TRP A 199 -1.87 -4.37 -29.29
CA TRP A 199 -2.06 -4.11 -30.73
C TRP A 199 -3.03 -5.08 -31.39
N GLY A 200 -3.50 -6.11 -30.68
CA GLY A 200 -4.45 -7.11 -31.18
C GLY A 200 -3.81 -8.19 -32.06
N ASP A 201 -2.50 -8.14 -32.29
CA ASP A 201 -1.71 -9.16 -33.00
C ASP A 201 -0.85 -10.04 -32.07
N GLY A 202 -1.05 -9.90 -30.76
CA GLY A 202 -0.24 -10.53 -29.72
C GLY A 202 0.94 -9.69 -29.23
N SER A 203 1.16 -8.51 -29.81
CA SER A 203 2.19 -7.56 -29.36
C SER A 203 1.64 -6.58 -28.32
N PHE A 204 2.47 -6.26 -27.33
CA PHE A 204 2.12 -5.37 -26.22
C PHE A 204 3.20 -4.32 -25.97
N ALA A 205 2.77 -3.14 -25.53
CA ALA A 205 3.63 -2.10 -24.98
C ALA A 205 3.14 -1.72 -23.57
N HIS A 206 4.06 -1.57 -22.63
CA HIS A 206 3.75 -1.30 -21.21
C HIS A 206 4.47 -0.06 -20.70
N GLY A 207 3.92 0.54 -19.63
CA GLY A 207 4.57 1.60 -18.88
C GLY A 207 4.76 2.92 -19.65
N LEU A 208 4.01 3.11 -20.73
CA LEU A 208 4.09 4.30 -21.57
C LEU A 208 3.58 5.52 -20.81
N THR A 209 4.30 6.63 -20.90
CA THR A 209 3.91 7.91 -20.29
C THR A 209 3.50 8.94 -21.33
N SER A 210 3.86 8.74 -22.59
CA SER A 210 3.47 9.58 -23.72
C SER A 210 2.10 9.18 -24.25
N GLN A 211 1.35 10.14 -24.82
CA GLN A 211 0.13 9.85 -25.58
C GLN A 211 0.41 9.47 -27.04
N GLY A 212 1.68 9.38 -27.43
CA GLY A 212 2.09 9.14 -28.80
C GLY A 212 1.96 10.41 -29.65
N GLY A 213 1.59 10.26 -30.91
CA GLY A 213 1.48 11.39 -31.83
C GLY A 213 1.23 10.94 -33.26
N ALA A 214 0.80 11.89 -34.10
CA ALA A 214 0.57 11.63 -35.51
C ALA A 214 1.89 11.29 -36.25
N TRP A 215 1.76 10.58 -37.37
CA TRP A 215 2.85 10.46 -38.34
C TRP A 215 3.31 11.85 -38.82
N PRO A 216 4.62 12.09 -39.03
CA PRO A 216 5.74 11.15 -38.91
C PRO A 216 6.44 11.14 -37.55
N THR A 217 6.08 12.06 -36.64
CA THR A 217 6.84 12.31 -35.41
C THR A 217 6.33 11.54 -34.19
N GLY A 218 5.25 10.78 -34.32
CA GLY A 218 4.67 10.01 -33.22
C GLY A 218 5.63 9.02 -32.58
N GLU A 219 5.56 8.93 -31.26
CA GLU A 219 6.48 8.14 -30.44
C GLU A 219 6.04 6.68 -30.31
N ILE A 220 4.74 6.41 -30.31
CA ILE A 220 4.16 5.07 -30.19
C ILE A 220 3.89 4.53 -31.59
N ARG A 221 4.64 3.49 -31.97
CA ARG A 221 4.67 2.95 -33.33
C ARG A 221 4.60 1.44 -33.28
N HIS A 222 3.95 0.84 -34.27
CA HIS A 222 3.93 -0.61 -34.42
C HIS A 222 3.77 -1.01 -35.89
N PRO A 223 4.63 -1.91 -36.42
CA PRO A 223 4.44 -2.49 -37.74
C PRO A 223 3.62 -3.78 -37.66
N TYR A 224 2.56 -3.86 -38.47
CA TYR A 224 1.79 -5.09 -38.64
C TYR A 224 2.41 -5.97 -39.74
N GLN A 225 2.57 -7.26 -39.44
CA GLN A 225 3.23 -8.22 -40.35
C GLN A 225 2.26 -8.96 -41.27
N ALA A 226 0.97 -8.93 -40.99
CA ALA A 226 -0.06 -9.57 -41.79
C ALA A 226 -1.24 -8.62 -42.00
N ASP A 227 -2.00 -8.83 -43.08
CA ASP A 227 -3.27 -8.15 -43.28
C ASP A 227 -4.35 -8.75 -42.36
N GLY A 228 -5.33 -7.94 -41.99
CA GLY A 228 -6.36 -8.36 -41.04
C GLY A 228 -7.07 -7.20 -40.37
N ALA A 229 -8.08 -7.52 -39.56
CA ALA A 229 -8.75 -6.56 -38.70
C ALA A 229 -8.25 -6.75 -37.26
N TYR A 230 -7.51 -5.77 -36.77
CA TYR A 230 -6.93 -5.80 -35.43
C TYR A 230 -7.73 -4.93 -34.47
N ARG A 231 -7.89 -5.39 -33.23
CA ARG A 231 -8.48 -4.58 -32.16
C ARG A 231 -7.38 -4.04 -31.27
N VAL A 232 -7.04 -2.78 -31.47
CA VAL A 232 -6.08 -2.07 -30.63
C VAL A 232 -6.78 -1.68 -29.33
N THR A 233 -6.25 -2.12 -28.20
CA THR A 233 -6.77 -1.83 -26.87
C THR A 233 -5.76 -1.00 -26.09
N VAL A 234 -6.15 0.18 -25.65
CA VAL A 234 -5.35 1.01 -24.77
C VAL A 234 -5.93 0.97 -23.36
N ARG A 235 -5.13 0.50 -22.41
CA ARG A 235 -5.45 0.52 -20.98
C ARG A 235 -4.69 1.67 -20.35
N GLN A 236 -5.42 2.60 -19.74
CA GLN A 236 -4.83 3.65 -18.92
C GLN A 236 -5.00 3.25 -17.47
N GLN A 237 -3.87 3.01 -16.81
CA GLN A 237 -3.77 2.69 -15.40
C GLN A 237 -3.59 3.99 -14.62
N TRP A 238 -4.38 4.15 -13.58
CA TRP A 238 -4.45 5.37 -12.78
C TRP A 238 -4.07 5.07 -11.33
N THR A 239 -3.02 5.70 -10.83
CA THR A 239 -2.75 5.79 -9.39
C THR A 239 -3.06 7.20 -8.91
N ALA A 240 -2.96 7.45 -7.61
CA ALA A 240 -3.14 8.80 -7.10
C ALA A 240 -2.23 9.10 -5.90
N THR A 241 -2.01 10.37 -5.65
CA THR A 241 -1.54 10.87 -4.35
C THR A 241 -2.68 11.61 -3.67
N TRP A 242 -2.71 11.60 -2.35
CA TRP A 242 -3.71 12.32 -1.58
C TRP A 242 -3.07 13.11 -0.45
N ASN A 243 -3.72 14.21 -0.07
CA ASN A 243 -3.41 14.95 1.13
C ASN A 243 -4.71 15.29 1.88
N ALA A 244 -4.60 15.49 3.19
CA ALA A 244 -5.69 15.92 4.03
C ALA A 244 -5.33 17.19 4.82
N THR A 245 -6.34 17.96 5.20
CA THR A 245 -6.15 19.21 5.97
C THR A 245 -5.53 19.03 7.34
N ASN A 246 -5.49 17.81 7.89
CA ASN A 246 -4.78 17.50 9.13
C ASN A 246 -3.28 17.21 8.93
N GLY A 247 -2.76 17.35 7.71
CA GLY A 247 -1.35 17.14 7.37
C GLY A 247 -1.01 15.70 6.99
N GLU A 248 -1.95 14.75 7.10
CA GLU A 248 -1.75 13.40 6.59
C GLU A 248 -1.74 13.40 5.06
N GLN A 249 -0.90 12.54 4.48
CA GLN A 249 -0.78 12.38 3.04
C GLN A 249 -0.30 10.97 2.71
N GLY A 250 -0.50 10.56 1.46
CA GLY A 250 -0.07 9.24 1.03
C GLY A 250 -0.22 9.01 -0.46
N ALA A 251 0.24 7.84 -0.89
CA ALA A 251 0.01 7.32 -2.23
C ALA A 251 -1.09 6.27 -2.21
N ILE A 252 -1.95 6.30 -3.21
CA ILE A 252 -2.94 5.28 -3.53
C ILE A 252 -2.36 4.41 -4.63
N GLU A 253 -1.82 3.25 -4.24
CA GLU A 253 -1.25 2.27 -5.18
C GLU A 253 -2.31 1.37 -5.80
N GLU A 254 -3.49 1.24 -5.16
CA GLU A 254 -4.64 0.53 -5.74
C GLU A 254 -5.22 1.36 -6.89
N GLY A 255 -4.69 1.10 -8.09
CA GLY A 255 -5.02 1.88 -9.26
C GLY A 255 -6.40 1.57 -9.83
N LEU A 256 -7.03 2.58 -10.41
CA LEU A 256 -8.18 2.42 -11.29
C LEU A 256 -7.71 2.19 -12.72
N GLN A 257 -8.55 1.58 -13.55
CA GLN A 257 -8.25 1.38 -14.96
C GLN A 257 -9.40 1.87 -15.83
N THR A 258 -9.04 2.60 -16.88
CA THR A 258 -9.94 2.97 -17.97
C THR A 258 -9.45 2.36 -19.27
N VAL A 259 -10.36 2.04 -20.18
CA VAL A 259 -10.04 1.33 -21.42
C VAL A 259 -10.63 2.07 -22.61
N GLY A 260 -9.83 2.19 -23.67
CA GLY A 260 -10.23 2.67 -24.99
C GLY A 260 -9.88 1.62 -26.03
N THR A 261 -10.73 1.44 -27.03
CA THR A 261 -10.53 0.46 -28.10
C THR A 261 -10.69 1.10 -29.46
N LEU A 262 -9.91 0.64 -30.43
CA LEU A 262 -9.95 1.04 -31.82
C LEU A 262 -9.92 -0.22 -32.69
N ASP A 263 -10.91 -0.38 -33.57
CA ASP A 263 -10.85 -1.38 -34.64
C ASP A 263 -10.01 -0.81 -35.79
N PHE A 264 -8.92 -1.49 -36.15
CA PHE A 264 -7.92 -1.02 -37.10
C PHE A 264 -7.68 -2.05 -38.21
N PRO A 265 -8.16 -1.79 -39.45
CA PRO A 265 -7.92 -2.67 -40.58
C PRO A 265 -6.53 -2.44 -41.18
N VAL A 266 -5.79 -3.53 -41.39
CA VAL A 266 -4.50 -3.54 -42.07
C VAL A 266 -4.65 -4.30 -43.38
N ARG A 267 -4.05 -3.77 -44.45
CA ARG A 267 -4.16 -4.32 -45.80
C ARG A 267 -2.80 -4.51 -46.43
N GLU A 268 -2.67 -5.56 -47.23
CA GLU A 268 -1.55 -5.71 -48.14
C GLU A 268 -1.81 -4.89 -49.41
N LEU A 269 -0.81 -4.14 -49.89
CA LEU A 269 -0.89 -3.45 -51.17
C LEU A 269 -0.21 -4.30 -52.24
N GLN A 270 -0.98 -4.81 -53.19
CA GLN A 270 -0.46 -5.46 -54.38
C GLN A 270 -0.31 -4.46 -55.52
N ALA A 271 0.84 -4.48 -56.19
CA ALA A 271 1.04 -3.67 -57.39
C ALA A 271 0.16 -4.22 -58.53
N VAL A 272 -0.86 -3.46 -58.93
CA VAL A 272 -1.61 -3.76 -60.16
C VAL A 272 -0.73 -3.37 -61.33
N ARG A 273 -0.29 -4.36 -62.11
CA ARG A 273 0.42 -4.14 -63.37
C ARG A 273 -0.61 -4.23 -64.50
N GLU A 274 -1.09 -3.09 -64.98
CA GLU A 274 -1.86 -3.05 -66.23
C GLU A 274 -0.96 -3.57 -67.37
N ARG A 275 -1.50 -4.50 -68.17
CA ARG A 275 -0.84 -5.10 -69.32
C ARG A 275 -1.26 -4.40 -70.60
#